data_AF-A0A924YZV3-F1
#
_entry.id   AF-A0A924YZV3-F1
#
_cell.length_a   1.000
_cell.length_b   1.000
_cell.length_c   1.000
_cell.angle_alpha   90.00
_cell.angle_beta   90.00
_cell.angle_gamma   90.00
#
_symmetry.space_group_name_H-M   'P 1'
#
loop_
_entity.id
_entity.type
_entity.pdbx_description
1 polymer ?
#
loop_
_entity_poly.entity_id
_entity_poly.type
_entity_poly.pdbx_seq_one_letter_code
_entity_poly.pdbx_strand_id
1 'polypeptide(L)'
;MSDPQTSRPEFPIVPALVVSSLLGGLIALGLSGLWRFAFPEPLNRPEPTATTAAFVEFLPPLTPPEQRIEEALEKSAECEFTDAPLVDVVAFFAEFASIKMVIDYEALTEEGIASDTPVTRKLNDLRLRSVLHLILDPLQLTAIPKHDVLLITTSAKAREYLMTRTYPVSDLCLDPESLSLDFASLIRAIEEETSGPWMTRDGEGGTITESTPTGILLVRQTYQLHRDVLELLQNLRTAKRFNLLDAGKDAFQKWDQQRAVAVASLLKPPAGPVEFVEVIGTTQSEAERLIEKALDKTVTINFQDTPLNKVVAFFAKQLSINVLLDNQSLIDEGIASAKPVTLQLQQITARSALELLLQPLGLGTAIDNEVLVVLSTAREMERLVGRTYPVSDLIGPNEDYGSLIRMLEFSTSGTWLTTHGEGGAITEISTAGSLVVRQTSAVQRQVLSLLRQQREAQQRMLPMKPGKPLPNRR
;
A
#
# COMPACT_ATOMS: atom_id res chain seq x y z
N MET A 1 63.77 13.06 -39.89
CA MET A 1 62.65 14.03 -39.91
C MET A 1 61.44 13.31 -40.47
N SER A 2 60.39 13.19 -39.65
CA SER A 2 58.96 13.12 -40.01
C SER A 2 58.45 11.98 -40.93
N ASP A 3 57.61 11.09 -40.34
CA ASP A 3 56.34 10.44 -40.78
C ASP A 3 55.83 10.53 -42.25
N PRO A 4 54.83 9.73 -42.73
CA PRO A 4 53.96 8.75 -42.00
C PRO A 4 53.52 7.44 -42.72
N GLN A 5 52.94 6.54 -41.90
CA GLN A 5 51.76 5.63 -42.05
C GLN A 5 51.57 4.61 -43.22
N THR A 6 51.34 3.33 -42.85
CA THR A 6 49.98 2.74 -42.67
C THR A 6 50.00 1.35 -41.97
N SER A 7 48.96 1.15 -41.15
CA SER A 7 48.49 0.04 -40.28
C SER A 7 48.29 -1.35 -40.93
N ARG A 8 48.19 -2.52 -40.27
CA ARG A 8 48.14 -3.03 -38.85
C ARG A 8 48.23 -4.58 -38.88
N PRO A 9 48.67 -5.26 -37.81
CA PRO A 9 47.86 -6.36 -37.21
C PRO A 9 47.96 -6.44 -35.66
N GLU A 10 47.07 -7.20 -34.98
CA GLU A 10 47.32 -8.05 -33.77
C GLU A 10 46.03 -8.49 -32.99
N PHE A 11 45.69 -9.79 -33.10
CA PHE A 11 45.52 -10.91 -32.10
C PHE A 11 45.04 -10.72 -30.62
N PRO A 12 44.84 -11.81 -29.80
CA PRO A 12 44.16 -13.15 -29.92
C PRO A 12 43.17 -13.44 -28.72
N ILE A 13 42.49 -14.59 -28.46
CA ILE A 13 42.92 -15.91 -27.88
C ILE A 13 41.65 -16.87 -27.72
N VAL A 14 41.52 -18.07 -28.34
CA VAL A 14 41.70 -19.54 -27.93
C VAL A 14 40.63 -20.17 -26.95
N PRO A 15 40.29 -21.50 -26.87
CA PRO A 15 40.04 -22.67 -27.80
C PRO A 15 38.66 -23.44 -27.58
N ALA A 16 38.10 -24.29 -28.48
CA ALA A 16 38.27 -25.75 -28.81
C ALA A 16 37.82 -26.77 -27.72
N LEU A 17 37.28 -28.01 -27.93
CA LEU A 17 36.84 -28.84 -29.06
C LEU A 17 36.00 -30.05 -28.50
N VAL A 18 35.35 -30.82 -29.38
CA VAL A 18 34.34 -31.90 -29.17
C VAL A 18 34.97 -33.32 -29.11
N VAL A 19 34.12 -34.35 -28.80
CA VAL A 19 34.23 -35.83 -29.06
C VAL A 19 34.64 -36.64 -27.79
N SER A 20 34.05 -37.76 -27.32
CA SER A 20 33.38 -38.92 -27.93
C SER A 20 32.54 -39.74 -26.91
N SER A 21 31.82 -40.73 -27.45
CA SER A 21 30.90 -41.72 -26.88
C SER A 21 31.50 -43.01 -26.26
N LEU A 22 30.62 -43.77 -25.56
CA LEU A 22 30.50 -45.26 -25.42
C LEU A 22 30.98 -46.01 -24.14
N LEU A 23 29.96 -46.55 -23.44
CA LEU A 23 29.70 -47.96 -23.02
C LEU A 23 30.47 -48.68 -21.88
N GLY A 24 29.69 -49.29 -20.97
CA GLY A 24 30.00 -50.51 -20.17
C GLY A 24 30.46 -50.22 -18.72
N GLY A 25 30.05 -50.90 -17.66
CA GLY A 25 29.25 -52.11 -17.42
C GLY A 25 29.31 -52.45 -15.92
N LEU A 26 28.30 -53.15 -15.39
CA LEU A 26 28.14 -53.59 -14.00
C LEU A 26 29.32 -54.41 -13.44
N ILE A 27 29.65 -54.21 -12.15
CA ILE A 27 30.00 -55.30 -11.22
C ILE A 27 29.38 -54.99 -9.83
N ALA A 28 28.63 -55.97 -9.32
CA ALA A 28 28.09 -56.04 -7.97
C ALA A 28 28.98 -56.92 -7.07
N LEU A 29 29.15 -56.53 -5.81
CA LEU A 29 29.54 -57.30 -4.60
C LEU A 29 29.41 -56.28 -3.45
N GLY A 30 28.45 -56.33 -2.53
CA GLY A 30 28.07 -57.45 -1.67
C GLY A 30 28.88 -57.35 -0.38
N LEU A 31 28.33 -56.72 0.69
CA LEU A 31 28.57 -57.03 2.12
C LEU A 31 27.65 -56.16 3.03
N SER A 32 26.56 -56.81 3.43
CA SER A 32 25.78 -56.73 4.69
C SER A 32 26.13 -55.68 5.76
N GLY A 33 25.12 -54.91 6.19
CA GLY A 33 25.06 -54.31 7.52
C GLY A 33 24.00 -53.21 7.68
N LEU A 34 22.81 -53.59 8.19
CA LEU A 34 21.81 -52.85 9.01
C LEU A 34 22.00 -51.31 9.07
N TRP A 35 21.10 -50.46 8.55
CA TRP A 35 19.82 -50.01 9.16
C TRP A 35 18.79 -49.64 8.08
N ARG A 36 17.54 -50.13 8.17
CA ARG A 36 16.40 -49.64 7.38
C ARG A 36 15.64 -48.58 8.20
N PHE A 37 15.85 -47.30 7.91
CA PHE A 37 14.81 -46.30 8.13
C PHE A 37 13.95 -46.25 6.87
N ALA A 38 12.72 -46.75 6.96
CA ALA A 38 11.73 -46.55 5.92
C ALA A 38 11.28 -45.08 5.98
N PHE A 39 11.75 -44.26 5.05
CA PHE A 39 11.10 -42.99 4.75
C PHE A 39 9.77 -43.31 4.03
N PRO A 40 8.61 -42.81 4.49
CA PRO A 40 7.41 -42.86 3.68
C PRO A 40 7.63 -42.03 2.41
N GLU A 41 7.16 -42.55 1.27
CA GLU A 41 7.10 -41.82 0.00
C GLU A 41 6.55 -40.40 0.22
N PRO A 42 7.06 -39.37 -0.48
CA PRO A 42 6.44 -38.07 -0.45
C PRO A 42 5.02 -38.22 -0.96
N LEU A 43 4.04 -38.00 -0.07
CA LEU A 43 2.62 -37.92 -0.38
C LEU A 43 2.48 -37.09 -1.66
N ASN A 44 1.94 -37.74 -2.68
CA ASN A 44 1.57 -37.15 -3.96
C ASN A 44 0.70 -35.91 -3.67
N ARG A 45 1.32 -34.72 -3.67
CA ARG A 45 0.60 -33.46 -3.50
C ARG A 45 -0.27 -33.31 -4.73
N PRO A 46 -1.60 -33.20 -4.61
CA PRO A 46 -2.41 -32.85 -5.77
C PRO A 46 -1.89 -31.52 -6.30
N GLU A 47 -1.50 -31.50 -7.57
CA GLU A 47 -1.24 -30.24 -8.28
C GLU A 47 -2.47 -29.34 -8.12
N PRO A 48 -2.31 -28.03 -7.88
CA PRO A 48 -3.43 -27.12 -7.70
C PRO A 48 -4.12 -26.89 -9.07
N THR A 49 -4.97 -27.84 -9.48
CA THR A 49 -5.92 -27.67 -10.57
C THR A 49 -7.24 -27.16 -10.02
N ALA A 50 -7.28 -25.87 -9.75
CA ALA A 50 -8.46 -25.01 -9.85
C ALA A 50 -7.97 -23.58 -9.66
N THR A 51 -8.31 -22.69 -10.61
CA THR A 51 -8.16 -21.25 -10.46
C THR A 51 -9.09 -20.79 -9.32
N THR A 52 -8.64 -20.95 -8.08
CA THR A 52 -9.22 -20.29 -6.90
C THR A 52 -8.92 -18.81 -7.09
N ALA A 53 -9.96 -17.99 -7.26
CA ALA A 53 -9.80 -16.54 -7.19
C ALA A 53 -9.06 -16.22 -5.88
N ALA A 54 -7.89 -15.58 -5.97
CA ALA A 54 -7.04 -15.32 -4.82
C ALA A 54 -7.85 -14.62 -3.72
N PHE A 55 -7.85 -15.19 -2.51
CA PHE A 55 -8.46 -14.56 -1.35
C PHE A 55 -7.78 -13.22 -1.12
N VAL A 56 -8.56 -12.14 -1.02
CA VAL A 56 -8.03 -10.79 -0.89
C VAL A 56 -7.91 -10.48 0.60
N GLU A 57 -6.68 -10.33 1.08
CA GLU A 57 -6.42 -10.17 2.51
C GLU A 57 -6.77 -8.79 3.04
N PHE A 58 -6.57 -7.76 2.21
CA PHE A 58 -6.96 -6.38 2.50
C PHE A 58 -7.20 -5.58 1.21
N LEU A 59 -7.86 -4.43 1.35
CA LEU A 59 -8.04 -3.41 0.33
C LEU A 59 -7.51 -2.05 0.84
N PRO A 60 -7.05 -1.14 -0.04
CA PRO A 60 -6.86 -1.38 -1.47
C PRO A 60 -5.74 -2.40 -1.69
N PRO A 61 -5.76 -3.16 -2.80
CA PRO A 61 -4.65 -4.05 -3.11
C PRO A 61 -3.37 -3.21 -3.30
N LEU A 62 -2.23 -3.81 -2.97
CA LEU A 62 -0.93 -3.16 -3.20
C LEU A 62 -0.80 -2.80 -4.67
N THR A 63 -0.35 -1.58 -4.92
CA THR A 63 0.03 -1.15 -6.27
C THR A 63 1.24 -1.97 -6.75
N PRO A 64 1.47 -2.08 -8.07
CA PRO A 64 2.63 -2.82 -8.57
C PRO A 64 3.99 -2.34 -8.02
N PRO A 65 4.22 -1.04 -7.74
CA PRO A 65 5.40 -0.57 -7.01
C PRO A 65 5.46 -1.04 -5.56
N GLU A 66 4.37 -0.91 -4.80
CA GLU A 66 4.32 -1.36 -3.40
C GLU A 66 4.52 -2.87 -3.28
N GLN A 67 3.93 -3.66 -4.18
CA GLN A 67 4.13 -5.10 -4.22
C GLN A 67 5.60 -5.46 -4.45
N ARG A 68 6.28 -4.76 -5.37
CA ARG A 68 7.73 -4.94 -5.58
C ARG A 68 8.55 -4.61 -4.34
N ILE A 69 8.14 -3.59 -3.58
CA ILE A 69 8.79 -3.24 -2.31
C ILE A 69 8.58 -4.36 -1.29
N GLU A 70 7.36 -4.84 -1.09
CA GLU A 70 7.07 -5.94 -0.16
C GLU A 70 7.85 -7.21 -0.51
N GLU A 71 7.82 -7.62 -1.79
CA GLU A 71 8.56 -8.79 -2.27
C GLU A 71 10.07 -8.64 -2.06
N ALA A 72 10.61 -7.44 -2.25
CA ALA A 72 12.02 -7.17 -2.01
C ALA A 72 12.39 -7.21 -0.51
N LEU A 73 11.50 -6.74 0.37
CA LEU A 73 11.71 -6.76 1.82
C LEU A 73 11.74 -8.18 2.40
N GLU A 74 11.14 -9.18 1.73
CA GLU A 74 11.16 -10.58 2.12
C GLU A 74 12.40 -11.36 1.66
N LYS A 75 13.21 -10.81 0.74
CA LYS A 75 14.43 -11.47 0.25
C LYS A 75 15.47 -11.60 1.36
N SER A 76 16.19 -12.73 1.40
CA SER A 76 17.37 -12.86 2.26
C SER A 76 18.46 -11.88 1.83
N ALA A 77 19.03 -11.17 2.80
CA ALA A 77 20.10 -10.20 2.63
C ALA A 77 21.24 -10.50 3.62
N GLU A 78 22.46 -10.20 3.19
CA GLU A 78 23.66 -10.22 4.01
C GLU A 78 24.38 -8.88 3.87
N CYS A 79 25.02 -8.43 4.94
CA CYS A 79 25.80 -7.20 4.93
C CYS A 79 26.93 -7.23 5.96
N GLU A 80 28.01 -6.55 5.61
CA GLU A 80 29.13 -6.27 6.51
C GLU A 80 29.58 -4.82 6.26
N PHE A 81 29.13 -3.93 7.13
CA PHE A 81 29.49 -2.51 7.13
C PHE A 81 30.41 -2.23 8.30
N THR A 82 31.49 -1.50 8.03
CA THR A 82 32.42 -0.98 9.05
C THR A 82 32.54 0.52 8.83
N ASP A 83 31.99 1.30 9.75
CA ASP A 83 32.02 2.77 9.70
C ASP A 83 31.48 3.36 8.37
N ALA A 84 30.50 2.70 7.76
CA ALA A 84 29.95 3.11 6.47
C ALA A 84 28.91 4.23 6.65
N PRO A 85 28.93 5.32 5.86
CA PRO A 85 27.91 6.36 5.91
C PRO A 85 26.50 5.81 5.66
N LEU A 86 25.51 6.25 6.43
CA LEU A 86 24.11 5.81 6.28
C LEU A 86 23.60 5.96 4.84
N VAL A 87 23.93 7.06 4.16
CA VAL A 87 23.56 7.30 2.75
C VAL A 87 24.08 6.20 1.81
N ASP A 88 25.30 5.69 2.04
CA ASP A 88 25.90 4.63 1.23
C ASP A 88 25.27 3.27 1.55
N VAL A 89 24.93 3.03 2.82
CA VAL A 89 24.19 1.82 3.24
C VAL A 89 22.82 1.76 2.57
N VAL A 90 22.08 2.87 2.53
CA VAL A 90 20.79 2.96 1.85
C VAL A 90 20.95 2.75 0.34
N ALA A 91 21.97 3.35 -0.28
CA ALA A 91 22.25 3.17 -1.71
C ALA A 91 22.59 1.71 -2.05
N PHE A 92 23.39 1.04 -1.21
CA PHE A 92 23.71 -0.38 -1.36
C PHE A 92 22.45 -1.25 -1.35
N PHE A 93 21.55 -1.06 -0.37
CA PHE A 93 20.33 -1.85 -0.32
C PHE A 93 19.33 -1.51 -1.42
N ALA A 94 19.29 -0.26 -1.89
CA ALA A 94 18.49 0.13 -3.04
C ALA A 94 18.92 -0.64 -4.31
N GLU A 95 20.23 -0.75 -4.55
CA GLU A 95 20.79 -1.50 -5.66
C GLU A 95 20.57 -3.01 -5.50
N PHE A 96 20.92 -3.57 -4.33
CA PHE A 96 20.76 -4.99 -4.00
C PHE A 96 19.31 -5.47 -4.20
N ALA A 97 18.35 -4.72 -3.67
CA ALA A 97 16.95 -5.07 -3.71
C ALA A 97 16.27 -4.70 -5.05
N SER A 98 16.93 -3.86 -5.86
CA SER A 98 16.39 -3.24 -7.08
C SER A 98 15.09 -2.49 -6.82
N ILE A 99 15.02 -1.77 -5.69
CA ILE A 99 13.90 -0.90 -5.31
C ILE A 99 14.39 0.50 -5.02
N LYS A 100 13.50 1.49 -5.15
CA LYS A 100 13.83 2.88 -4.88
C LYS A 100 13.77 3.13 -3.38
N MET A 101 14.88 3.57 -2.81
CA MET A 101 14.95 4.02 -1.42
C MET A 101 15.24 5.52 -1.39
N VAL A 102 14.57 6.25 -0.52
CA VAL A 102 14.72 7.71 -0.39
C VAL A 102 14.89 8.06 1.09
N ILE A 103 15.85 8.93 1.42
CA ILE A 103 16.05 9.44 2.77
C ILE A 103 15.24 10.72 2.95
N ASP A 104 14.47 10.79 4.03
CA ASP A 104 13.78 12.00 4.49
C ASP A 104 14.78 12.93 5.21
N TYR A 105 15.56 13.70 4.45
CA TYR A 105 16.61 14.56 4.99
C TYR A 105 16.09 15.62 5.96
N GLU A 106 14.86 16.10 5.76
CA GLU A 106 14.24 17.08 6.65
C GLU A 106 13.97 16.43 8.01
N ALA A 107 13.26 15.30 8.04
CA ALA A 107 12.97 14.59 9.28
C ALA A 107 14.25 14.19 10.02
N LEU A 108 15.28 13.75 9.29
CA LEU A 108 16.59 13.44 9.88
C LEU A 108 17.26 14.68 10.51
N THR A 109 17.21 15.82 9.82
CA THR A 109 17.80 17.08 10.30
C THR A 109 17.09 17.61 11.54
N GLU A 110 15.75 17.50 11.58
CA GLU A 110 14.93 17.90 12.74
C GLU A 110 15.29 17.12 14.01
N GLU A 111 15.62 15.83 13.87
CA GLU A 111 16.09 14.96 14.96
C GLU A 111 17.62 15.02 15.17
N GLY A 112 18.33 15.89 14.43
CA GLY A 112 19.78 16.06 14.54
C GLY A 112 20.60 14.87 14.04
N ILE A 113 20.03 14.02 13.18
CA ILE A 113 20.67 12.85 12.58
C ILE A 113 21.29 13.24 11.24
N ALA A 114 22.61 13.09 11.12
CA ALA A 114 23.30 13.37 9.87
C ALA A 114 23.21 12.17 8.89
N SER A 115 23.10 12.42 7.60
CA SER A 115 23.00 11.36 6.58
C SER A 115 24.29 10.56 6.39
N ASP A 116 25.42 11.07 6.91
CA ASP A 116 26.73 10.41 6.93
C ASP A 116 27.00 9.70 8.27
N THR A 117 26.00 9.58 9.14
CA THR A 117 26.12 8.84 10.41
C THR A 117 26.70 7.44 10.16
N PRO A 118 27.79 7.05 10.84
CA PRO A 118 28.47 5.79 10.56
C PRO A 118 27.67 4.58 11.05
N VAL A 119 27.57 3.57 10.19
CA VAL A 119 26.91 2.31 10.45
C VAL A 119 27.95 1.20 10.51
N THR A 120 27.96 0.45 11.63
CA THR A 120 28.77 -0.75 11.80
C THR A 120 27.87 -1.93 12.15
N ARG A 121 27.69 -2.86 11.21
CA ARG A 121 26.84 -4.04 11.36
C ARG A 121 27.35 -5.19 10.50
N LYS A 122 27.25 -6.41 11.03
CA LYS A 122 27.46 -7.66 10.30
C LYS A 122 26.27 -8.56 10.52
N LEU A 123 25.54 -8.86 9.46
CA LEU A 123 24.31 -9.66 9.49
C LEU A 123 24.33 -10.63 8.32
N ASN A 124 23.98 -11.89 8.57
CA ASN A 124 24.00 -12.96 7.58
C ASN A 124 22.64 -13.64 7.53
N ASP A 125 22.15 -13.90 6.31
CA ASP A 125 20.94 -14.69 6.03
C ASP A 125 19.70 -14.27 6.85
N LEU A 126 19.43 -12.96 6.87
CA LEU A 126 18.20 -12.40 7.44
C LEU A 126 17.36 -11.81 6.31
N ARG A 127 16.04 -11.72 6.50
CA ARG A 127 15.18 -10.99 5.56
C ARG A 127 15.60 -9.52 5.52
N LEU A 128 15.61 -8.90 4.34
CA LEU A 128 16.02 -7.50 4.14
C LEU A 128 15.32 -6.56 5.12
N ARG A 129 14.05 -6.78 5.42
CA ARG A 129 13.35 -6.00 6.44
C ARG A 129 13.96 -6.07 7.84
N SER A 130 14.38 -7.24 8.27
CA SER A 130 15.01 -7.44 9.58
C SER A 130 16.38 -6.78 9.59
N VAL A 131 17.12 -6.88 8.48
CA VAL A 131 18.40 -6.18 8.30
C VAL A 131 18.22 -4.67 8.40
N LEU A 132 17.26 -4.10 7.66
CA LEU A 132 16.95 -2.66 7.71
C LEU A 132 16.51 -2.24 9.11
N HIS A 133 15.62 -2.99 9.76
CA HIS A 133 15.20 -2.69 11.14
C HIS A 133 16.38 -2.68 12.12
N LEU A 134 17.27 -3.69 12.08
CA LEU A 134 18.44 -3.77 12.98
C LEU A 134 19.52 -2.69 12.73
N ILE A 135 19.53 -2.10 11.53
CA ILE A 135 20.41 -0.98 11.16
C ILE A 135 19.79 0.35 11.56
N LEU A 136 18.50 0.55 11.27
CA LEU A 136 17.82 1.84 11.39
C LEU A 136 17.30 2.12 12.80
N ASP A 137 16.79 1.10 13.50
CA ASP A 137 16.17 1.26 14.83
C ASP A 137 17.12 1.90 15.88
N PRO A 138 18.40 1.51 15.99
CA PRO A 138 19.35 2.15 16.90
C PRO A 138 19.63 3.63 16.59
N LEU A 139 19.38 4.05 15.34
CA LEU A 139 19.50 5.43 14.89
C LEU A 139 18.17 6.19 15.05
N GLN A 140 17.14 5.57 15.64
CA GLN A 140 15.78 6.10 15.72
C GLN A 140 15.16 6.34 14.34
N LEU A 141 15.56 5.54 13.35
CA LEU A 141 15.05 5.55 11.99
C LEU A 141 14.23 4.29 11.71
N THR A 142 13.38 4.37 10.69
CA THR A 142 12.63 3.23 10.17
C THR A 142 12.40 3.38 8.67
N ALA A 143 12.02 2.28 8.02
CA ALA A 143 11.74 2.21 6.60
C ALA A 143 10.25 1.92 6.37
N ILE A 144 9.57 2.77 5.61
CA ILE A 144 8.14 2.61 5.29
C ILE A 144 7.90 2.72 3.79
N PRO A 145 7.05 1.87 3.18
CA PRO A 145 6.58 2.09 1.82
C PRO A 145 5.69 3.34 1.79
N LYS A 146 6.06 4.32 0.97
CA LYS A 146 5.28 5.55 0.76
C LYS A 146 5.57 6.10 -0.63
N HIS A 147 4.55 6.56 -1.35
CA HIS A 147 4.72 7.23 -2.66
C HIS A 147 5.58 6.41 -3.66
N ASP A 148 5.32 5.11 -3.82
CA ASP A 148 6.08 4.19 -4.70
C ASP A 148 7.58 4.03 -4.39
N VAL A 149 8.04 4.47 -3.22
CA VAL A 149 9.42 4.31 -2.73
C VAL A 149 9.43 3.71 -1.32
N LEU A 150 10.57 3.15 -0.92
CA LEU A 150 10.85 2.84 0.48
C LEU A 150 11.48 4.08 1.12
N LEU A 151 10.69 4.83 1.89
CA LEU A 151 11.13 6.03 2.59
C LEU A 151 11.85 5.65 3.89
N ILE A 152 13.09 6.11 4.03
CA ILE A 152 13.89 6.04 5.25
C ILE A 152 13.69 7.35 6.00
N THR A 153 13.03 7.28 7.15
CA THR A 153 12.60 8.45 7.92
C THR A 153 12.78 8.17 9.42
N THR A 154 12.65 9.20 10.25
CA THR A 154 12.69 9.02 11.71
C THR A 154 11.48 8.24 12.20
N SER A 155 11.65 7.48 13.30
CA SER A 155 10.58 6.72 13.94
C SER A 155 9.49 7.62 14.52
N ALA A 156 9.81 8.89 14.83
CA ALA A 156 8.81 9.91 15.18
C ALA A 156 7.93 10.24 13.95
N LYS A 157 8.55 10.64 12.85
CA LYS A 157 7.82 11.00 11.62
C LYS A 157 7.04 9.83 11.03
N ALA A 158 7.60 8.61 11.10
CA ALA A 158 6.93 7.40 10.64
C ALA A 158 5.59 7.14 11.35
N ARG A 159 5.47 7.51 12.63
CA ARG A 159 4.24 7.35 13.42
C ARG A 159 3.13 8.31 12.98
N GLU A 160 3.47 9.41 12.32
CA GLU A 160 2.49 10.34 11.74
C GLU A 160 1.86 9.79 10.45
N TYR A 161 2.54 8.86 9.77
CA TYR A 161 2.07 8.28 8.52
C TYR A 161 1.11 7.12 8.77
N LEU A 162 -0.14 7.49 9.05
CA LEU A 162 -1.25 6.57 9.18
C LEU A 162 -1.87 6.30 7.81
N MET A 163 -2.08 5.02 7.49
CA MET A 163 -2.81 4.59 6.31
C MET A 163 -4.08 3.86 6.73
N THR A 164 -5.05 3.76 5.84
CA THR A 164 -6.29 3.05 6.09
C THR A 164 -6.39 1.85 5.17
N ARG A 165 -6.62 0.67 5.76
CA ARG A 165 -6.88 -0.57 5.04
C ARG A 165 -8.19 -1.20 5.48
N THR A 166 -8.88 -1.80 4.53
CA THR A 166 -10.08 -2.59 4.73
C THR A 166 -9.71 -4.07 4.77
N TYR A 167 -10.08 -4.78 5.83
CA TYR A 167 -9.86 -6.22 6.00
C TYR A 167 -11.20 -6.96 5.90
N PRO A 168 -11.37 -7.83 4.88
CA PRO A 168 -12.47 -8.78 4.82
C PRO A 168 -12.36 -9.81 5.96
N VAL A 169 -13.24 -9.75 6.95
CA VAL A 169 -13.14 -10.63 8.15
C VAL A 169 -14.41 -11.43 8.45
N SER A 170 -15.41 -11.38 7.57
CA SER A 170 -16.64 -12.17 7.71
C SER A 170 -16.37 -13.66 7.88
N ASP A 171 -15.28 -14.19 7.32
CA ASP A 171 -14.85 -15.57 7.52
C ASP A 171 -14.43 -15.89 8.95
N LEU A 172 -13.97 -14.89 9.71
CA LEU A 172 -13.53 -15.03 11.09
C LEU A 172 -14.64 -14.71 12.08
N CYS A 173 -15.42 -13.64 11.85
CA CYS A 173 -16.40 -13.13 12.81
C CYS A 173 -17.84 -13.65 12.60
N LEU A 174 -18.15 -14.28 11.47
CA LEU A 174 -19.49 -14.84 11.24
C LEU A 174 -19.68 -16.15 12.00
N ASP A 175 -20.74 -16.21 12.79
CA ASP A 175 -21.35 -17.44 13.25
C ASP A 175 -22.50 -17.84 12.30
N PRO A 176 -22.34 -18.90 11.49
CA PRO A 176 -23.37 -19.31 10.54
C PRO A 176 -24.67 -19.81 11.19
N GLU A 177 -24.65 -20.24 12.46
CA GLU A 177 -25.84 -20.76 13.13
C GLU A 177 -26.75 -19.63 13.63
N SER A 178 -26.15 -18.61 14.25
CA SER A 178 -26.88 -17.44 14.77
C SER A 178 -27.06 -16.31 13.74
N LEU A 179 -26.41 -16.39 12.57
CA LEU A 179 -26.38 -15.33 11.55
C LEU A 179 -25.90 -13.99 12.13
N SER A 180 -24.95 -14.02 13.06
CA SER A 180 -24.40 -12.83 13.72
C SER A 180 -22.91 -12.67 13.43
N LEU A 181 -22.41 -11.43 13.51
CA LEU A 181 -21.01 -11.07 13.34
C LEU A 181 -20.45 -10.62 14.70
N ASP A 182 -19.51 -11.37 15.25
CA ASP A 182 -18.79 -11.00 16.48
C ASP A 182 -17.48 -10.27 16.14
N PHE A 183 -17.61 -8.99 15.80
CA PHE A 183 -16.44 -8.13 15.60
C PHE A 183 -15.73 -7.81 16.93
N ALA A 184 -16.45 -7.75 18.04
CA ALA A 184 -15.91 -7.33 19.33
C ALA A 184 -14.76 -8.25 19.80
N SER A 185 -14.92 -9.57 19.66
CA SER A 185 -13.84 -10.51 20.00
C SER A 185 -12.61 -10.33 19.12
N LEU A 186 -12.80 -10.05 17.83
CA LEU A 186 -11.71 -9.87 16.87
C LEU A 186 -10.99 -8.54 17.07
N ILE A 187 -11.74 -7.46 17.30
CA ILE A 187 -11.19 -6.13 17.61
C ILE A 187 -10.36 -6.22 18.88
N ARG A 188 -10.89 -6.82 19.95
CA ARG A 188 -10.14 -7.00 21.19
C ARG A 188 -8.84 -7.79 20.98
N ALA A 189 -8.87 -8.87 20.20
CA ALA A 189 -7.66 -9.64 19.90
C ALA A 189 -6.62 -8.79 19.14
N ILE A 190 -7.05 -7.97 18.19
CA ILE A 190 -6.16 -7.05 17.48
C ILE A 190 -5.56 -6.02 18.45
N GLU A 191 -6.38 -5.43 19.32
CA GLU A 191 -5.94 -4.40 20.26
C GLU A 191 -4.98 -4.93 21.32
N GLU A 192 -5.18 -6.16 21.80
CA GLU A 192 -4.36 -6.78 22.85
C GLU A 192 -3.04 -7.39 22.32
N GLU A 193 -3.03 -7.90 21.08
CA GLU A 193 -1.87 -8.60 20.51
C GLU A 193 -0.93 -7.67 19.70
N THR A 194 -1.35 -6.44 19.39
CA THR A 194 -0.52 -5.49 18.64
C THR A 194 0.00 -4.35 19.53
N SER A 195 1.20 -3.85 19.24
CA SER A 195 1.94 -2.94 20.14
C SER A 195 1.49 -1.47 20.11
N GLY A 196 0.57 -1.10 19.23
CA GLY A 196 0.26 0.30 18.95
C GLY A 196 -0.70 0.93 19.94
N PRO A 197 -0.63 2.26 20.20
CA PRO A 197 -1.77 2.91 20.79
C PRO A 197 -2.93 2.84 19.80
N TRP A 198 -3.94 2.05 20.15
CA TRP A 198 -5.28 2.16 19.62
C TRP A 198 -5.98 3.32 20.32
N MET A 199 -6.94 3.94 19.62
CA MET A 199 -7.59 5.21 19.98
C MET A 199 -7.71 5.40 21.49
N THR A 200 -6.90 6.31 22.03
CA THR A 200 -6.91 6.63 23.46
C THR A 200 -8.09 7.53 23.78
N ARG A 201 -8.35 7.76 25.08
CA ARG A 201 -9.39 8.71 25.53
C ARG A 201 -9.18 10.13 24.99
N ASP A 202 -7.94 10.47 24.64
CA ASP A 202 -7.55 11.79 24.12
C ASP A 202 -7.59 11.84 22.57
N GLY A 203 -8.07 10.77 21.91
CA GLY A 203 -8.23 10.70 20.46
C GLY A 203 -6.93 10.45 19.68
N GLU A 204 -5.84 10.12 20.37
CA GLU A 204 -4.56 9.78 19.76
C GLU A 204 -4.46 8.28 19.45
N GLY A 205 -3.77 7.93 18.35
CA GLY A 205 -3.54 6.55 17.95
C GLY A 205 -4.30 6.13 16.68
N GLY A 206 -4.30 4.82 16.43
CA GLY A 206 -5.03 4.24 15.29
C GLY A 206 -6.47 3.93 15.63
N THR A 207 -7.29 3.74 14.60
CA THR A 207 -8.72 3.41 14.75
C THR A 207 -9.03 2.07 14.11
N ILE A 208 -9.98 1.34 14.71
CA ILE A 208 -10.60 0.17 14.12
C ILE A 208 -12.10 0.44 14.07
N THR A 209 -12.71 0.29 12.90
CA THR A 209 -14.16 0.47 12.72
C THR A 209 -14.73 -0.71 11.96
N GLU A 210 -15.82 -1.28 12.48
CA GLU A 210 -16.54 -2.36 11.83
C GLU A 210 -17.61 -1.84 10.86
N SER A 211 -17.85 -2.62 9.81
CA SER A 211 -18.96 -2.43 8.89
C SER A 211 -19.82 -3.70 8.89
N THR A 212 -20.82 -3.74 9.77
CA THR A 212 -21.74 -4.89 9.88
C THR A 212 -22.42 -5.24 8.55
N PRO A 213 -22.90 -4.28 7.72
CA PRO A 213 -23.55 -4.60 6.45
C PRO A 213 -22.63 -5.25 5.40
N THR A 214 -21.31 -5.13 5.56
CA THR A 214 -20.33 -5.62 4.58
C THR A 214 -19.33 -6.62 5.16
N GLY A 215 -19.36 -6.92 6.47
CA GLY A 215 -18.55 -7.96 7.08
C GLY A 215 -17.05 -7.62 7.20
N ILE A 216 -16.68 -6.35 7.20
CA ILE A 216 -15.28 -5.89 7.13
C ILE A 216 -14.88 -5.04 8.34
N LEU A 217 -13.57 -5.01 8.59
CA LEU A 217 -12.92 -4.07 9.50
C LEU A 217 -12.14 -3.04 8.69
N LEU A 218 -12.36 -1.76 8.96
CA LEU A 218 -11.44 -0.69 8.58
C LEU A 218 -10.46 -0.48 9.72
N VAL A 219 -9.18 -0.50 9.38
CA VAL A 219 -8.10 -0.20 10.31
C VAL A 219 -7.35 0.99 9.75
N ARG A 220 -7.18 2.04 10.56
CA ARG A 220 -6.31 3.17 10.26
C ARG A 220 -5.15 3.17 11.21
N GLN A 221 -3.96 2.84 10.72
CA GLN A 221 -2.77 2.71 11.56
C GLN A 221 -1.47 2.85 10.73
N THR A 222 -0.32 2.87 11.39
CA THR A 222 1.00 2.86 10.74
C THR A 222 1.22 1.59 9.91
N TYR A 223 2.13 1.69 8.93
CA TYR A 223 2.53 0.56 8.08
C TYR A 223 2.90 -0.71 8.87
N GLN A 224 3.68 -0.57 9.94
CA GLN A 224 4.17 -1.71 10.71
C GLN A 224 3.03 -2.47 11.39
N LEU A 225 2.11 -1.75 12.04
CA LEU A 225 0.97 -2.38 12.69
C LEU A 225 -0.03 -2.99 11.70
N HIS A 226 -0.15 -2.44 10.49
CA HIS A 226 -0.93 -3.12 9.43
C HIS A 226 -0.39 -4.51 9.08
N ARG A 227 0.93 -4.72 9.22
CA ARG A 227 1.54 -6.03 9.03
C ARG A 227 1.23 -6.95 10.21
N ASP A 228 1.36 -6.44 11.44
CA ASP A 228 1.07 -7.22 12.64
C ASP A 228 -0.41 -7.67 12.66
N VAL A 229 -1.33 -6.78 12.28
CA VAL A 229 -2.76 -7.08 12.07
C VAL A 229 -2.92 -8.17 11.01
N LEU A 230 -2.25 -8.04 9.87
CA LEU A 230 -2.37 -9.01 8.78
C LEU A 230 -1.88 -10.40 9.21
N GLU A 231 -0.74 -10.46 9.91
CA GLU A 231 -0.17 -11.70 10.44
C GLU A 231 -1.12 -12.36 11.45
N LEU A 232 -1.69 -11.59 12.38
CA LEU A 232 -2.69 -12.09 13.33
C LEU A 232 -3.91 -12.67 12.59
N LEU A 233 -4.46 -11.95 11.61
CA LEU A 233 -5.61 -12.42 10.83
C LEU A 233 -5.30 -13.70 10.05
N GLN A 234 -4.11 -13.81 9.46
CA GLN A 234 -3.65 -15.03 8.77
C GLN A 234 -3.51 -16.21 9.74
N ASN A 235 -2.98 -15.98 10.93
CA ASN A 235 -2.85 -17.00 11.97
C ASN A 235 -4.23 -17.50 12.44
N LEU A 236 -5.17 -16.60 12.69
CA LEU A 236 -6.56 -16.96 13.05
C LEU A 236 -7.26 -17.77 11.96
N ARG A 237 -7.10 -17.38 10.68
CA ARG A 237 -7.65 -18.15 9.55
C ARG A 237 -7.05 -19.54 9.46
N THR A 238 -5.74 -19.66 9.67
CA THR A 238 -5.03 -20.94 9.67
C THR A 238 -5.51 -21.85 10.79
N ALA A 239 -5.65 -21.31 12.01
CA ALA A 239 -6.16 -22.04 13.17
C ALA A 239 -7.62 -22.51 12.95
N LYS A 240 -8.51 -21.62 12.46
CA LYS A 240 -9.90 -21.96 12.14
C LYS A 240 -9.98 -23.08 11.11
N ARG A 241 -9.17 -22.99 10.05
CA ARG A 241 -9.10 -24.03 9.01
C ARG A 241 -8.60 -25.37 9.58
N PHE A 242 -7.59 -25.35 10.43
CA PHE A 242 -7.09 -26.55 11.10
C PHE A 242 -8.18 -27.22 11.94
N ASN A 243 -8.86 -26.45 12.80
CA ASN A 243 -9.94 -26.97 13.66
C ASN A 243 -11.11 -27.56 12.85
N LEU A 244 -11.50 -26.92 11.75
CA LEU A 244 -12.56 -27.42 10.87
C LEU A 244 -12.18 -28.71 10.15
N LEU A 245 -10.91 -28.85 9.75
CA LEU A 245 -10.41 -30.06 9.10
C LEU A 245 -10.23 -31.22 10.08
N ASP A 246 -9.83 -30.94 11.33
CA ASP A 246 -9.73 -31.93 12.40
C ASP A 246 -11.11 -32.53 12.76
N ALA A 247 -12.16 -31.69 12.72
CA ALA A 247 -13.55 -32.14 12.83
C ALA A 247 -14.07 -32.99 11.64
N GLY A 248 -13.27 -33.12 10.57
CA GLY A 248 -13.56 -33.92 9.38
C GLY A 248 -13.88 -33.07 8.14
N LYS A 249 -13.59 -33.62 6.95
CA LYS A 249 -13.82 -32.94 5.66
C LYS A 249 -15.28 -32.52 5.45
N ASP A 250 -16.22 -33.30 5.96
CA ASP A 250 -17.66 -33.02 5.86
C ASP A 250 -18.05 -31.81 6.74
N ALA A 251 -17.40 -31.63 7.89
CA ALA A 251 -17.61 -30.47 8.76
C ALA A 251 -17.13 -29.18 8.08
N PHE A 252 -15.96 -29.21 7.42
CA PHE A 252 -15.46 -28.09 6.64
C PHE A 252 -16.41 -27.73 5.49
N GLN A 253 -16.87 -28.71 4.70
CA GLN A 253 -17.82 -28.46 3.60
C GLN A 253 -19.16 -27.91 4.09
N LYS A 254 -19.67 -28.44 5.20
CA LYS A 254 -20.91 -27.96 5.83
C LYS A 254 -20.77 -26.52 6.29
N TRP A 255 -19.68 -26.18 6.98
CA TRP A 255 -19.39 -24.82 7.42
C TRP A 255 -19.28 -23.86 6.25
N ASP A 256 -18.58 -24.24 5.17
CA ASP A 256 -18.40 -23.40 3.98
C ASP A 256 -19.74 -23.11 3.28
N GLN A 257 -20.61 -24.12 3.17
CA GLN A 257 -21.98 -23.94 2.65
C GLN A 257 -22.82 -23.02 3.54
N GLN A 258 -22.81 -23.23 4.86
CA GLN A 258 -23.57 -22.40 5.81
C GLN A 258 -23.08 -20.95 5.79
N ARG A 259 -21.76 -20.73 5.74
CA ARG A 259 -21.15 -19.41 5.59
C ARG A 259 -21.60 -18.74 4.30
N ALA A 260 -21.56 -19.43 3.16
CA ALA A 260 -21.97 -18.86 1.88
C ALA A 260 -23.45 -18.41 1.89
N VAL A 261 -24.33 -19.19 2.53
CA VAL A 261 -25.75 -18.84 2.69
C VAL A 261 -25.92 -17.64 3.63
N ALA A 262 -25.25 -17.66 4.78
CA ALA A 262 -25.31 -16.59 5.77
C ALA A 262 -24.78 -15.27 5.20
N VAL A 263 -23.66 -15.30 4.48
CA VAL A 263 -23.11 -14.14 3.78
C VAL A 263 -24.07 -13.61 2.71
N ALA A 264 -24.67 -14.48 1.90
CA ALA A 264 -25.63 -14.04 0.88
C ALA A 264 -26.93 -13.46 1.48
N SER A 265 -27.30 -13.87 2.70
CA SER A 265 -28.47 -13.35 3.42
C SER A 265 -28.19 -12.03 4.15
N LEU A 266 -26.99 -11.88 4.72
CA LEU A 266 -26.60 -10.72 5.53
C LEU A 266 -26.04 -9.59 4.67
N LEU A 267 -25.25 -9.92 3.64
CA LEU A 267 -24.61 -8.94 2.76
C LEU A 267 -25.45 -8.81 1.48
N LYS A 268 -26.32 -7.79 1.42
CA LYS A 268 -27.13 -7.52 0.21
C LYS A 268 -26.22 -7.21 -0.98
N PRO A 269 -26.35 -7.86 -2.15
CA PRO A 269 -25.55 -7.51 -3.31
C PRO A 269 -26.00 -6.15 -3.89
N PRO A 270 -25.09 -5.33 -4.45
CA PRO A 270 -25.48 -4.14 -5.19
C PRO A 270 -26.35 -4.55 -6.39
N ALA A 271 -27.48 -3.86 -6.57
CA ALA A 271 -28.46 -4.13 -7.60
C ALA A 271 -28.00 -3.62 -8.99
N GLY A 272 -26.91 -4.17 -9.52
CA GLY A 272 -26.46 -3.90 -10.90
C GLY A 272 -24.95 -3.84 -11.08
N PRO A 273 -24.46 -3.88 -12.34
CA PRO A 273 -23.09 -3.51 -12.63
C PRO A 273 -22.89 -2.08 -12.16
N VAL A 274 -21.80 -1.86 -11.43
CA VAL A 274 -21.51 -0.55 -10.84
C VAL A 274 -21.07 0.39 -11.96
N GLU A 275 -22.01 0.97 -12.70
CA GLU A 275 -21.74 2.17 -13.49
C GLU A 275 -21.67 3.33 -12.49
N PHE A 276 -20.46 3.54 -11.99
CA PHE A 276 -20.15 4.48 -10.93
C PHE A 276 -20.45 5.92 -11.37
N VAL A 277 -21.50 6.52 -10.82
CA VAL A 277 -21.51 7.99 -10.66
C VAL A 277 -20.67 8.29 -9.42
N GLU A 278 -19.35 8.39 -9.63
CA GLU A 278 -18.36 8.42 -8.56
C GLU A 278 -18.52 9.61 -7.61
N VAL A 279 -18.96 10.75 -8.16
CA VAL A 279 -19.23 12.00 -7.44
C VAL A 279 -20.28 12.80 -8.23
N ILE A 280 -21.29 13.33 -7.53
CA ILE A 280 -22.25 14.32 -8.06
C ILE A 280 -21.97 15.64 -7.34
N GLY A 281 -21.91 16.78 -8.04
CA GLY A 281 -21.63 18.09 -7.41
C GLY A 281 -20.34 18.75 -7.90
N THR A 282 -20.34 20.09 -7.82
CA THR A 282 -19.54 21.03 -8.62
C THR A 282 -18.05 21.05 -8.29
N THR A 283 -17.24 20.26 -9.01
CA THR A 283 -15.81 20.51 -9.42
C THR A 283 -15.16 19.18 -9.82
N GLN A 284 -15.58 18.68 -10.96
CA GLN A 284 -14.60 18.06 -11.83
C GLN A 284 -14.97 18.45 -13.24
N SER A 285 -14.58 19.66 -13.64
CA SER A 285 -14.62 20.01 -15.06
C SER A 285 -13.84 18.94 -15.84
N GLU A 286 -14.11 18.81 -17.14
CA GLU A 286 -13.34 17.88 -17.96
C GLU A 286 -11.82 18.13 -17.83
N ALA A 287 -11.42 19.39 -17.69
CA ALA A 287 -10.04 19.77 -17.47
C ALA A 287 -9.49 19.25 -16.12
N GLU A 288 -10.24 19.36 -15.02
CA GLU A 288 -9.81 18.83 -13.72
C GLU A 288 -9.66 17.30 -13.74
N ARG A 289 -10.52 16.59 -14.48
CA ARG A 289 -10.36 15.14 -14.71
C ARG A 289 -9.11 14.80 -15.51
N LEU A 290 -8.78 15.61 -16.51
CA LEU A 290 -7.56 15.45 -17.30
C LEU A 290 -6.31 15.71 -16.46
N ILE A 291 -6.34 16.69 -15.55
CA ILE A 291 -5.25 16.96 -14.61
C ILE A 291 -5.03 15.76 -13.68
N GLU A 292 -6.09 15.22 -13.07
CA GLU A 292 -5.96 14.04 -12.20
C GLU A 292 -5.36 12.85 -12.96
N LYS A 293 -5.86 12.56 -14.18
CA LYS A 293 -5.31 11.49 -15.02
C LYS A 293 -3.86 11.76 -15.45
N ALA A 294 -3.46 13.01 -15.59
CA ALA A 294 -2.09 13.37 -15.93
C ALA A 294 -1.15 13.13 -14.75
N LEU A 295 -1.58 13.40 -13.53
CA LEU A 295 -0.82 13.16 -12.30
C LEU A 295 -0.53 11.66 -12.05
N ASP A 296 -1.41 10.78 -12.53
CA ASP A 296 -1.24 9.32 -12.40
C ASP A 296 -0.25 8.73 -13.42
N LYS A 297 0.24 9.52 -14.39
CA LYS A 297 1.26 9.09 -15.36
C LYS A 297 2.62 8.97 -14.70
N THR A 298 3.43 8.02 -15.19
CA THR A 298 4.80 7.84 -14.71
C THR A 298 5.77 8.83 -15.37
N VAL A 299 6.72 9.32 -14.57
CA VAL A 299 7.77 10.25 -14.95
C VAL A 299 9.13 9.76 -14.45
N THR A 300 10.19 10.26 -15.09
CA THR A 300 11.57 10.10 -14.63
C THR A 300 12.14 11.51 -14.46
N ILE A 301 12.65 11.79 -13.27
CA ILE A 301 13.18 13.08 -12.87
C ILE A 301 14.61 12.93 -12.34
N ASN A 302 15.44 13.91 -12.66
CA ASN A 302 16.78 14.06 -12.12
C ASN A 302 17.04 15.56 -11.96
N PHE A 303 16.68 16.08 -10.79
CA PHE A 303 16.93 17.46 -10.41
C PHE A 303 18.16 17.49 -9.51
N GLN A 304 19.13 18.33 -9.86
CA GLN A 304 20.31 18.63 -9.07
C GLN A 304 20.40 20.14 -8.95
N ASP A 305 20.23 20.66 -7.74
CA ASP A 305 20.20 22.08 -7.41
C ASP A 305 19.33 22.92 -8.36
N THR A 306 18.20 22.35 -8.79
CA THR A 306 17.33 22.96 -9.80
C THR A 306 16.36 23.92 -9.13
N PRO A 307 16.19 25.17 -9.60
CA PRO A 307 15.24 26.11 -9.03
C PRO A 307 13.79 25.60 -9.05
N LEU A 308 13.04 25.77 -7.95
CA LEU A 308 11.64 25.30 -7.81
C LEU A 308 10.74 25.75 -8.97
N ASN A 309 10.84 27.01 -9.42
CA ASN A 309 10.07 27.52 -10.56
C ASN A 309 10.35 26.76 -11.88
N LYS A 310 11.57 26.26 -12.08
CA LYS A 310 11.95 25.43 -13.25
C LYS A 310 11.39 24.02 -13.14
N VAL A 311 11.38 23.46 -11.92
CA VAL A 311 10.75 22.16 -11.65
C VAL A 311 9.25 22.20 -11.95
N VAL A 312 8.54 23.22 -11.47
CA VAL A 312 7.11 23.40 -11.76
C VAL A 312 6.85 23.54 -13.26
N ALA A 313 7.67 24.32 -13.97
CA ALA A 313 7.58 24.45 -15.42
C ALA A 313 7.87 23.13 -16.17
N PHE A 314 8.78 22.30 -15.66
CA PHE A 314 9.04 20.97 -16.20
C PHE A 314 7.79 20.08 -16.11
N PHE A 315 7.13 20.02 -14.94
CA PHE A 315 5.90 19.23 -14.79
C PHE A 315 4.76 19.75 -15.67
N ALA A 316 4.57 21.07 -15.77
CA ALA A 316 3.58 21.67 -16.66
C ALA A 316 3.76 21.21 -18.11
N LYS A 317 5.01 21.25 -18.61
CA LYS A 317 5.35 20.82 -19.97
C LYS A 317 5.23 19.30 -20.16
N GLN A 318 5.79 18.52 -19.23
CA GLN A 318 5.85 17.07 -19.33
C GLN A 318 4.46 16.43 -19.27
N LEU A 319 3.58 16.95 -18.41
CA LEU A 319 2.23 16.45 -18.24
C LEU A 319 1.22 17.09 -19.19
N SER A 320 1.60 18.18 -19.87
CA SER A 320 0.72 18.99 -20.71
C SER A 320 -0.50 19.52 -19.93
N ILE A 321 -0.25 20.06 -18.74
CA ILE A 321 -1.26 20.67 -17.86
C ILE A 321 -0.79 22.06 -17.42
N ASN A 322 -1.74 22.91 -17.02
CA ASN A 322 -1.42 24.18 -16.41
C ASN A 322 -1.01 23.95 -14.95
N VAL A 323 0.20 24.39 -14.59
CA VAL A 323 0.68 24.37 -13.20
C VAL A 323 1.05 25.79 -12.78
N LEU A 324 0.48 26.26 -11.67
CA LEU A 324 0.68 27.59 -11.11
C LEU A 324 1.35 27.49 -9.74
N LEU A 325 2.33 28.34 -9.49
CA LEU A 325 2.97 28.46 -8.18
C LEU A 325 2.33 29.64 -7.45
N ASP A 326 1.66 29.39 -6.32
CA ASP A 326 1.07 30.45 -5.52
C ASP A 326 2.17 31.24 -4.80
N ASN A 327 2.44 32.44 -5.31
CA ASN A 327 3.47 33.31 -4.74
C ASN A 327 3.19 33.69 -3.29
N GLN A 328 1.92 33.78 -2.89
CA GLN A 328 1.59 34.12 -1.52
C GLN A 328 1.89 32.95 -0.59
N SER A 329 1.59 31.72 -1.00
CA SER A 329 2.02 30.52 -0.28
C SER A 329 3.54 30.45 -0.09
N LEU A 330 4.31 30.81 -1.12
CA LEU A 330 5.77 30.87 -1.00
C LEU A 330 6.25 31.91 0.01
N ILE A 331 5.59 33.07 0.06
CA ILE A 331 5.89 34.12 1.05
C ILE A 331 5.55 33.62 2.47
N ASP A 332 4.39 32.99 2.63
CA ASP A 332 3.91 32.47 3.91
C ASP A 332 4.87 31.40 4.48
N GLU A 333 5.43 30.54 3.61
CA GLU A 333 6.45 29.53 3.98
C GLU A 333 7.89 30.09 4.03
N GLY A 334 8.12 31.35 3.67
CA GLY A 334 9.45 31.96 3.62
C GLY A 334 10.37 31.36 2.53
N ILE A 335 9.79 30.85 1.44
CA ILE A 335 10.49 30.14 0.38
C ILE A 335 10.66 31.03 -0.86
N ALA A 336 11.90 31.14 -1.34
CA ALA A 336 12.14 31.76 -2.63
C ALA A 336 11.69 30.84 -3.77
N SER A 337 11.08 31.39 -4.82
CA SER A 337 10.73 30.63 -6.04
C SER A 337 11.96 30.04 -6.77
N ALA A 338 13.15 30.56 -6.46
CA ALA A 338 14.43 30.08 -6.96
C ALA A 338 15.15 29.12 -5.99
N LYS A 339 14.52 28.71 -4.88
CA LYS A 339 15.10 27.74 -3.93
C LYS A 339 15.52 26.48 -4.71
N PRO A 340 16.80 26.05 -4.62
CA PRO A 340 17.26 24.86 -5.30
C PRO A 340 16.64 23.61 -4.66
N VAL A 341 16.24 22.66 -5.49
CA VAL A 341 15.76 21.35 -5.06
C VAL A 341 16.55 20.26 -5.79
N THR A 342 16.77 19.16 -5.06
CA THR A 342 17.50 17.99 -5.55
C THR A 342 16.65 16.75 -5.31
N LEU A 343 16.32 16.04 -6.39
CA LEU A 343 15.54 14.80 -6.33
C LEU A 343 15.78 13.99 -7.60
N GLN A 344 16.17 12.72 -7.43
CA GLN A 344 16.39 11.80 -8.54
C GLN A 344 15.52 10.55 -8.37
N LEU A 345 14.55 10.37 -9.27
CA LEU A 345 13.59 9.26 -9.23
C LEU A 345 13.29 8.81 -10.66
N GLN A 346 13.29 7.50 -10.90
CA GLN A 346 12.95 6.91 -12.20
C GLN A 346 11.60 6.20 -12.11
N GLN A 347 10.77 6.23 -13.17
CA GLN A 347 9.51 5.48 -13.26
C GLN A 347 8.58 5.59 -12.02
N ILE A 348 8.32 6.81 -11.54
CA ILE A 348 7.39 7.10 -10.43
C ILE A 348 6.18 7.88 -10.95
N THR A 349 5.01 7.79 -10.32
CA THR A 349 3.88 8.65 -10.70
C THR A 349 4.22 10.13 -10.50
N ALA A 350 3.70 11.01 -11.36
CA ALA A 350 3.96 12.43 -11.26
C ALA A 350 3.40 13.04 -9.97
N ARG A 351 2.28 12.49 -9.47
CA ARG A 351 1.73 12.80 -8.15
C ARG A 351 2.75 12.56 -7.04
N SER A 352 3.24 11.33 -6.93
CA SER A 352 4.22 10.95 -5.91
C SER A 352 5.52 11.74 -6.03
N ALA A 353 5.97 12.01 -7.26
CA ALA A 353 7.15 12.84 -7.49
C ALA A 353 6.96 14.30 -6.99
N LEU A 354 5.79 14.91 -7.25
CA LEU A 354 5.46 16.24 -6.77
C LEU A 354 5.32 16.27 -5.26
N GLU A 355 4.62 15.31 -4.66
CA GLU A 355 4.44 15.19 -3.21
C GLU A 355 5.80 15.05 -2.50
N LEU A 356 6.67 14.13 -2.95
CA LEU A 356 8.02 13.94 -2.38
C LEU A 356 8.91 15.18 -2.51
N LEU A 357 8.71 15.99 -3.56
CA LEU A 357 9.51 17.20 -3.79
C LEU A 357 9.00 18.41 -2.98
N LEU A 358 7.68 18.52 -2.82
CA LEU A 358 7.03 19.68 -2.20
C LEU A 358 6.84 19.51 -0.70
N GLN A 359 6.70 18.28 -0.19
CA GLN A 359 6.54 18.00 1.24
C GLN A 359 7.66 18.64 2.09
N PRO A 360 8.97 18.52 1.72
CA PRO A 360 10.06 19.13 2.49
C PRO A 360 10.14 20.66 2.43
N LEU A 361 9.21 21.27 1.69
CA LEU A 361 9.08 22.71 1.54
C LEU A 361 7.81 23.21 2.23
N GLY A 362 7.07 22.37 2.97
CA GLY A 362 5.77 22.75 3.51
C GLY A 362 4.72 23.05 2.42
N LEU A 363 4.96 22.61 1.18
CA LEU A 363 4.09 22.84 0.04
C LEU A 363 3.29 21.58 -0.33
N GLY A 364 2.10 21.79 -0.85
CA GLY A 364 1.19 20.77 -1.37
C GLY A 364 0.69 21.13 -2.77
N THR A 365 -0.24 20.33 -3.27
CA THR A 365 -0.86 20.56 -4.58
C THR A 365 -2.37 20.49 -4.49
N ALA A 366 -3.06 21.48 -5.06
CA ALA A 366 -4.50 21.50 -5.19
C ALA A 366 -4.88 21.74 -6.65
N ILE A 367 -6.02 21.18 -7.08
CA ILE A 367 -6.62 21.50 -8.36
C ILE A 367 -7.67 22.57 -8.11
N ASP A 368 -7.54 23.71 -8.78
CA ASP A 368 -8.47 24.83 -8.66
C ASP A 368 -8.61 25.55 -10.00
N ASN A 369 -9.85 25.85 -10.40
CA ASN A 369 -10.18 26.54 -11.65
C ASN A 369 -9.44 25.94 -12.87
N GLU A 370 -9.44 24.60 -13.00
CA GLU A 370 -8.80 23.90 -14.13
C GLU A 370 -7.27 24.05 -14.19
N VAL A 371 -6.62 24.38 -13.06
CA VAL A 371 -5.17 24.54 -12.94
C VAL A 371 -4.68 23.75 -11.72
N LEU A 372 -3.51 23.12 -11.85
CA LEU A 372 -2.80 22.55 -10.71
C LEU A 372 -2.05 23.68 -10.00
N VAL A 373 -2.45 24.03 -8.79
CA VAL A 373 -1.82 25.07 -7.97
C VAL A 373 -0.89 24.40 -6.96
N VAL A 374 0.35 24.85 -6.89
CA VAL A 374 1.32 24.55 -5.82
C VAL A 374 1.19 25.64 -4.78
N LEU A 375 0.80 25.27 -3.56
CA LEU A 375 0.44 26.17 -2.47
C LEU A 375 0.95 25.62 -1.13
N SER A 376 0.85 26.38 -0.05
CA SER A 376 1.25 25.90 1.28
C SER A 376 0.27 24.85 1.78
N THR A 377 0.78 23.91 2.58
CA THR A 377 -0.05 22.87 3.22
C THR A 377 -1.16 23.48 4.07
N ALA A 378 -0.89 24.58 4.78
CA ALA A 378 -1.91 25.32 5.55
C ALA A 378 -3.05 25.83 4.66
N ARG A 379 -2.75 26.45 3.51
CA ARG A 379 -3.78 26.94 2.58
C ARG A 379 -4.51 25.81 1.88
N GLU A 380 -3.83 24.70 1.58
CA GLU A 380 -4.49 23.51 1.06
C GLU A 380 -5.57 23.01 2.03
N MET A 381 -5.27 23.02 3.34
CA MET A 381 -6.21 22.59 4.39
C MET A 381 -7.47 23.47 4.49
N GLU A 382 -7.38 24.75 4.15
CA GLU A 382 -8.52 25.68 4.15
C GLU A 382 -9.45 25.50 2.94
N ARG A 383 -8.98 24.84 1.86
CA ARG A 383 -9.75 24.68 0.61
C ARG A 383 -10.71 23.50 0.69
N LEU A 384 -11.84 23.71 1.35
CA LEU A 384 -12.88 22.70 1.49
C LEU A 384 -13.81 22.71 0.25
N VAL A 385 -13.95 21.55 -0.38
CA VAL A 385 -14.80 21.33 -1.56
C VAL A 385 -15.96 20.42 -1.17
N GLY A 386 -17.18 20.74 -1.62
CA GLY A 386 -18.37 19.91 -1.42
C GLY A 386 -18.55 18.88 -2.53
N ARG A 387 -18.73 17.61 -2.18
CA ARG A 387 -18.98 16.48 -3.10
C ARG A 387 -20.13 15.62 -2.60
N THR A 388 -21.01 15.19 -3.49
CA THR A 388 -22.09 14.25 -3.19
C THR A 388 -21.69 12.84 -3.61
N TYR A 389 -21.77 11.91 -2.67
CA TYR A 389 -21.51 10.49 -2.85
C TYR A 389 -22.83 9.73 -2.74
N PRO A 390 -23.29 9.05 -3.81
CA PRO A 390 -24.36 8.08 -3.68
C PRO A 390 -23.87 6.94 -2.80
N VAL A 391 -24.65 6.51 -1.80
CA VAL A 391 -24.25 5.46 -0.85
C VAL A 391 -25.39 4.49 -0.53
N SER A 392 -26.50 4.54 -1.28
CA SER A 392 -27.68 3.71 -1.02
C SER A 392 -27.37 2.20 -1.05
N ASP A 393 -26.32 1.81 -1.76
CA ASP A 393 -25.83 0.44 -1.89
C ASP A 393 -25.01 -0.04 -0.67
N LEU A 394 -24.45 0.90 0.09
CA LEU A 394 -23.58 0.64 1.24
C LEU A 394 -24.32 0.67 2.58
N ILE A 395 -25.57 1.10 2.57
CA ILE A 395 -26.37 1.29 3.78
C ILE A 395 -27.26 0.06 3.98
N GLY A 396 -27.20 -0.50 5.19
CA GLY A 396 -27.98 -1.68 5.57
C GLY A 396 -29.50 -1.44 5.56
N PRO A 397 -30.31 -2.50 5.78
CA PRO A 397 -31.78 -2.43 5.79
C PRO A 397 -32.37 -1.41 6.78
N ASN A 398 -31.61 -0.99 7.78
CA ASN A 398 -32.04 -0.02 8.79
C ASN A 398 -31.70 1.44 8.42
N GLU A 399 -31.21 1.70 7.21
CA GLU A 399 -30.79 3.04 6.76
C GLU A 399 -29.79 3.71 7.73
N ASP A 400 -28.84 2.93 8.26
CA ASP A 400 -27.85 3.44 9.22
C ASP A 400 -26.71 4.21 8.53
N TYR A 401 -26.98 5.47 8.19
CA TYR A 401 -25.98 6.42 7.72
C TYR A 401 -24.95 6.75 8.82
N GLY A 402 -25.35 6.75 10.09
CA GLY A 402 -24.51 7.14 11.21
C GLY A 402 -23.27 6.27 11.36
N SER A 403 -23.39 4.96 11.13
CA SER A 403 -22.23 4.06 11.15
C SER A 403 -21.29 4.28 9.96
N LEU A 404 -21.82 4.57 8.76
CA LEU A 404 -20.99 4.91 7.60
C LEU A 404 -20.30 6.27 7.78
N ILE A 405 -20.99 7.27 8.32
CA ILE A 405 -20.42 8.59 8.64
C ILE A 405 -19.27 8.43 9.64
N ARG A 406 -19.51 7.76 10.77
CA ARG A 406 -18.45 7.49 11.78
C ARG A 406 -17.25 6.78 11.18
N MET A 407 -17.50 5.79 10.32
CA MET A 407 -16.42 5.09 9.61
C MET A 407 -15.60 6.05 8.76
N LEU A 408 -16.23 6.89 7.94
CA LEU A 408 -15.53 7.87 7.11
C LEU A 408 -14.76 8.88 7.96
N GLU A 409 -15.34 9.33 9.07
CA GLU A 409 -14.73 10.30 9.98
C GLU A 409 -13.46 9.74 10.64
N PHE A 410 -13.53 8.52 11.18
CA PHE A 410 -12.40 7.90 11.89
C PHE A 410 -11.33 7.30 10.98
N SER A 411 -11.68 7.01 9.72
CA SER A 411 -10.80 6.33 8.77
C SER A 411 -10.12 7.26 7.78
N THR A 412 -10.34 8.57 7.89
CA THR A 412 -9.70 9.58 7.04
C THR A 412 -8.85 10.53 7.87
N SER A 413 -7.89 11.21 7.24
CA SER A 413 -6.98 12.14 7.92
C SER A 413 -7.56 13.55 8.12
N GLY A 414 -8.83 13.77 7.76
CA GLY A 414 -9.46 15.09 7.83
C GLY A 414 -9.89 15.47 9.24
N THR A 415 -9.79 16.76 9.57
CA THR A 415 -10.52 17.30 10.71
C THR A 415 -12.01 17.38 10.35
N TRP A 416 -12.82 16.64 11.09
CA TRP A 416 -14.28 16.67 10.97
C TRP A 416 -14.85 17.58 12.06
N LEU A 417 -15.95 18.27 11.73
CA LEU A 417 -16.49 19.40 12.49
C LEU A 417 -16.45 19.16 14.01
N THR A 418 -15.63 19.95 14.70
CA THR A 418 -15.62 19.99 16.17
C THR A 418 -16.74 20.89 16.67
N THR A 419 -17.03 20.87 17.97
CA THR A 419 -17.99 21.77 18.64
C THR A 419 -17.78 23.27 18.37
N HIS A 420 -16.66 23.65 17.75
CA HIS A 420 -16.28 25.03 17.40
C HIS A 420 -16.46 25.39 15.91
N GLY A 421 -16.98 24.49 15.06
CA GLY A 421 -17.34 24.81 13.67
C GLY A 421 -16.20 24.86 12.66
N GLU A 422 -14.98 24.51 13.07
CA GLU A 422 -13.82 24.37 12.19
C GLU A 422 -13.73 22.93 11.66
N GLY A 423 -13.40 22.79 10.36
CA GLY A 423 -13.19 21.50 9.70
C GLY A 423 -14.20 21.13 8.61
N GLY A 424 -14.07 19.90 8.12
CA GLY A 424 -14.96 19.31 7.14
C GLY A 424 -16.31 18.90 7.73
N ALA A 425 -17.28 18.62 6.87
CA ALA A 425 -18.61 18.17 7.28
C ALA A 425 -19.09 17.02 6.39
N ILE A 426 -19.77 16.04 6.98
CA ILE A 426 -20.54 15.03 6.25
C ILE A 426 -22.01 15.25 6.60
N THR A 427 -22.87 15.37 5.60
CA THR A 427 -24.30 15.56 5.76
C THR A 427 -25.05 14.45 5.02
N GLU A 428 -25.91 13.74 5.73
CA GLU A 428 -26.80 12.76 5.11
C GLU A 428 -27.95 13.43 4.37
N ILE A 429 -28.25 12.93 3.17
CA ILE A 429 -29.46 13.27 2.42
C ILE A 429 -30.19 11.95 2.17
N SER A 430 -30.93 11.50 3.17
CA SER A 430 -31.64 10.22 3.16
C SER A 430 -32.59 10.07 1.97
N THR A 431 -33.32 11.14 1.64
CA THR A 431 -34.23 11.19 0.48
C THR A 431 -33.55 10.97 -0.87
N ALA A 432 -32.25 11.29 -0.97
CA ALA A 432 -31.44 11.08 -2.17
C ALA A 432 -30.51 9.87 -2.04
N GLY A 433 -30.56 9.13 -0.93
CA GLY A 433 -29.68 7.98 -0.70
C GLY A 433 -28.19 8.32 -0.73
N SER A 434 -27.82 9.53 -0.32
CA SER A 434 -26.50 10.14 -0.61
C SER A 434 -25.89 10.85 0.60
N LEU A 435 -24.56 10.93 0.64
CA LEU A 435 -23.80 11.77 1.57
C LEU A 435 -23.24 12.98 0.84
N VAL A 436 -23.40 14.17 1.42
CA VAL A 436 -22.72 15.39 0.98
C VAL A 436 -21.54 15.61 1.90
N VAL A 437 -20.33 15.52 1.36
CA VAL A 437 -19.08 15.66 2.10
C VAL A 437 -18.40 16.95 1.67
N ARG A 438 -18.09 17.82 2.63
CA ARG A 438 -17.31 19.04 2.46
C ARG A 438 -15.94 18.87 3.10
N GLN A 439 -14.90 18.71 2.29
CA GLN A 439 -13.51 18.53 2.75
C GLN A 439 -12.50 18.93 1.66
N THR A 440 -11.23 19.07 2.02
CA THR A 440 -10.06 19.20 1.13
C THR A 440 -10.03 18.11 0.07
N SER A 441 -9.42 18.42 -1.07
CA SER A 441 -9.25 17.48 -2.17
C SER A 441 -8.54 16.19 -1.76
N ALA A 442 -7.57 16.26 -0.84
CA ALA A 442 -6.88 15.10 -0.29
C ALA A 442 -7.82 14.15 0.45
N VAL A 443 -8.64 14.68 1.38
CA VAL A 443 -9.59 13.85 2.13
C VAL A 443 -10.72 13.36 1.25
N GLN A 444 -11.17 14.15 0.27
CA GLN A 444 -12.17 13.69 -0.71
C GLN A 444 -11.69 12.46 -1.49
N ARG A 445 -10.39 12.38 -1.84
CA ARG A 445 -9.81 11.17 -2.46
C ARG A 445 -9.84 9.98 -1.50
N GLN A 446 -9.55 10.19 -0.22
CA GLN A 446 -9.62 9.13 0.79
C GLN A 446 -11.06 8.63 0.95
N VAL A 447 -12.04 9.52 1.07
CA VAL A 447 -13.47 9.17 1.13
C VAL A 447 -13.88 8.35 -0.08
N LEU A 448 -13.57 8.82 -1.30
CA LEU A 448 -13.88 8.08 -2.52
C LEU A 448 -13.20 6.70 -2.55
N SER A 449 -11.93 6.63 -2.15
CA SER A 449 -11.18 5.36 -2.07
C SER A 449 -11.84 4.39 -1.10
N LEU A 450 -12.20 4.83 0.11
CA LEU A 450 -12.86 4.00 1.10
C LEU A 450 -14.22 3.51 0.63
N LEU A 451 -15.05 4.38 0.04
CA LEU A 451 -16.34 3.97 -0.50
C LEU A 451 -16.19 2.94 -1.64
N ARG A 452 -15.16 3.07 -2.50
CA ARG A 452 -14.84 2.04 -3.51
C ARG A 452 -14.41 0.73 -2.85
N GLN A 453 -13.59 0.78 -1.81
CA GLN A 453 -13.14 -0.42 -1.09
C GLN A 453 -14.30 -1.14 -0.41
N GLN A 454 -15.25 -0.42 0.21
CA GLN A 454 -16.47 -1.01 0.77
C GLN A 454 -17.24 -1.81 -0.29
N ARG A 455 -17.47 -1.20 -1.45
CA ARG A 455 -18.19 -1.81 -2.57
C ARG A 455 -17.46 -3.04 -3.11
N GLU A 456 -16.15 -2.94 -3.27
CA GLU A 456 -15.31 -4.04 -3.75
C GLU A 456 -15.29 -5.21 -2.76
N ALA A 457 -15.20 -4.93 -1.45
CA ALA A 457 -15.29 -5.95 -0.41
C ALA A 457 -16.65 -6.65 -0.44
N GLN A 458 -17.75 -5.89 -0.52
CA GLN A 458 -19.12 -6.42 -0.59
C GLN A 458 -19.33 -7.34 -1.81
N GLN A 459 -18.77 -6.98 -2.97
CA GLN A 459 -18.84 -7.83 -4.16
C GLN A 459 -18.05 -9.13 -4.03
N ARG A 460 -16.86 -9.06 -3.44
CA ARG A 460 -15.94 -10.20 -3.32
C ARG A 460 -16.35 -11.21 -2.24
N MET A 461 -17.15 -10.79 -1.27
CA MET A 461 -17.71 -11.69 -0.27
C MET A 461 -18.88 -12.53 -0.79
N LEU A 462 -19.49 -12.18 -1.92
CA LEU A 462 -20.54 -12.99 -2.51
C LEU A 462 -19.97 -14.31 -3.04
N PRO A 463 -20.65 -15.45 -2.84
CA PRO A 463 -20.25 -16.69 -3.48
C PRO A 463 -20.23 -16.47 -5.00
N MET A 464 -19.07 -16.72 -5.63
CA MET A 464 -18.98 -16.72 -7.09
C MET A 464 -20.02 -17.71 -7.63
N LYS A 465 -20.95 -17.23 -8.47
CA LYS A 465 -21.85 -18.13 -9.20
C LYS A 465 -20.96 -19.19 -9.87
N PRO A 466 -21.26 -20.51 -9.75
CA PRO A 466 -20.50 -21.52 -10.47
C PRO A 466 -20.45 -21.11 -11.94
N GLY A 467 -19.23 -20.95 -12.45
CA GLY A 467 -18.98 -20.34 -13.75
C GLY A 467 -19.87 -20.98 -14.80
N LYS A 468 -20.66 -20.16 -15.51
CA LYS A 468 -21.22 -20.63 -16.78
C LYS A 468 -20.03 -21.06 -17.63
N PRO A 469 -20.04 -22.27 -18.22
CA PRO A 469 -18.97 -22.69 -19.11
C PRO A 469 -18.83 -21.63 -20.21
N LEU A 470 -17.59 -21.22 -20.47
CA LEU A 470 -17.23 -20.33 -21.57
C LEU A 470 -17.97 -20.82 -22.83
N PRO A 471 -18.66 -19.93 -23.57
CA PRO A 471 -19.28 -20.35 -24.82
C PRO A 471 -18.17 -20.87 -25.73
N ASN A 472 -18.32 -22.13 -26.17
CA ASN A 472 -17.44 -22.74 -27.16
C ASN A 472 -17.29 -21.78 -28.33
N ARG A 473 -16.09 -21.24 -28.52
CA ARG A 473 -15.69 -20.64 -29.79
C ARG A 473 -15.70 -21.77 -30.82
N ARG A 474 -16.72 -21.80 -31.67
CA ARG A 474 -16.62 -22.41 -33.00
C ARG A 474 -16.24 -21.33 -34.00
#